data_AF-A0A7Y8XYQ7-F1
#
_entry.id   AF-A0A7Y8XYQ7-F1
#
_cell.length_a   1.000
_cell.length_b   1.000
_cell.length_c   1.000
_cell.angle_alpha   90.00
_cell.angle_beta   90.00
_cell.angle_gamma   90.00
#
_symmetry.space_group_name_H-M   'P 1'
#
loop_
_entity.id
_entity.type
_entity.pdbx_description
1 polymer ?
#
loop_
_entity_poly.entity_id
_entity_poly.type
_entity_poly.pdbx_seq_one_letter_code
_entity_poly.pdbx_strand_id
1 'polypeptide(L)'
;MVPIILVLCPVLWIISVWMIRKWRFRNTFLIVNLLFFFAMESVLLTTDVIDTGHDRYGYARYIAAFFGGFLHTALAFAISIGINLSLEKNNENADR
;
A
#
# COMPACT_ATOMS: atom_id res chain seq x y z
N MET A 1 -8.89 18.13 2.39
CA MET A 1 -8.23 17.09 1.56
C MET A 1 -7.75 15.91 2.41
N VAL A 2 -7.03 16.13 3.52
CA VAL A 2 -6.60 15.08 4.48
C VAL A 2 -7.68 14.05 4.90
N PRO A 3 -8.93 14.44 5.24
CA PRO A 3 -9.94 13.45 5.66
C PRO A 3 -10.39 12.50 4.56
N ILE A 4 -10.29 12.90 3.28
CA ILE A 4 -10.63 12.02 2.15
C ILE A 4 -9.57 10.92 2.00
N ILE A 5 -8.29 11.27 2.17
CA ILE A 5 -7.17 10.32 2.08
C ILE A 5 -7.24 9.29 3.22
N LEU A 6 -7.60 9.72 4.43
CA LEU A 6 -7.79 8.83 5.58
C LEU A 6 -8.84 7.73 5.35
N VAL A 7 -9.90 8.04 4.59
CA VAL A 7 -10.93 7.06 4.23
C VAL A 7 -10.52 6.23 3.01
N LEU A 8 -9.85 6.85 2.03
CA LEU A 8 -9.44 6.17 0.80
C LEU A 8 -8.39 5.08 1.04
N CYS A 9 -7.42 5.29 1.93
CA CYS A 9 -6.40 4.28 2.25
C CYS A 9 -7.00 2.92 2.64
N PRO A 10 -7.80 2.81 3.72
CA PRO A 10 -8.36 1.52 4.14
C PRO A 10 -9.28 0.93 3.07
N VAL A 11 -10.04 1.76 2.34
CA VAL A 11 -10.91 1.30 1.26
C VAL A 11 -10.09 0.69 0.11
N LEU A 12 -9.05 1.38 -0.38
CA LEU A 12 -8.18 0.89 -1.45
C LEU A 12 -7.44 -0.38 -1.03
N TRP A 13 -6.99 -0.45 0.22
CA TRP A 13 -6.37 -1.66 0.75
C TRP A 13 -7.34 -2.84 0.77
N ILE A 14 -8.57 -2.66 1.29
CA ILE A 14 -9.59 -3.73 1.30
C ILE A 14 -9.90 -4.21 -0.12
N ILE A 15 -10.08 -3.28 -1.08
CA ILE A 15 -10.34 -3.63 -2.48
C ILE A 15 -9.15 -4.40 -3.06
N SER A 16 -7.92 -3.94 -2.83
CA SER A 16 -6.68 -4.62 -3.25
C SER A 16 -6.66 -6.08 -2.77
N VAL A 17 -6.94 -6.33 -1.48
CA VAL A 17 -6.99 -7.68 -0.92
C VAL A 17 -8.12 -8.52 -1.55
N TRP A 18 -9.28 -7.91 -1.79
CA TRP A 18 -10.40 -8.58 -2.42
C TRP A 18 -10.11 -9.01 -3.86
N MET A 19 -9.42 -8.18 -4.64
CA MET A 19 -9.05 -8.47 -6.04
C MET A 19 -8.13 -9.69 -6.15
N ILE A 20 -7.15 -9.83 -5.26
CA ILE A 20 -6.21 -10.95 -5.28
C ILE A 20 -6.72 -12.20 -4.55
N ARG A 21 -8.02 -12.27 -4.17
CA ARG A 21 -8.55 -13.35 -3.31
C ARG A 21 -8.38 -14.75 -3.89
N LYS A 22 -8.41 -14.88 -5.23
CA LYS A 22 -8.25 -16.14 -5.98
C LYS A 22 -6.79 -16.46 -6.30
N TRP A 23 -5.85 -15.56 -6.02
CA TRP A 23 -4.44 -15.76 -6.36
C TRP A 23 -3.75 -16.72 -5.39
N ARG A 24 -3.02 -17.71 -5.91
CA ARG A 24 -2.31 -18.72 -5.11
C ARG A 24 -1.33 -18.10 -4.10
N PHE A 25 -0.71 -16.98 -4.45
CA PHE A 25 0.30 -16.31 -3.63
C PHE A 25 -0.26 -15.16 -2.79
N ARG A 26 -1.59 -15.06 -2.62
CA ARG A 26 -2.24 -13.98 -1.86
C ARG A 26 -1.62 -13.78 -0.48
N ASN A 27 -1.47 -14.85 0.31
CA ASN A 27 -0.96 -14.73 1.67
C ASN A 27 0.50 -14.26 1.69
N THR A 28 1.32 -14.75 0.76
CA THR A 28 2.71 -14.28 0.59
C THR A 28 2.75 -12.79 0.26
N PHE A 29 1.91 -12.34 -0.68
CA PHE A 29 1.80 -10.93 -1.02
C PHE A 29 1.37 -10.08 0.18
N LEU A 30 0.35 -10.49 0.93
CA LEU A 30 -0.10 -9.77 2.12
C LEU A 30 1.00 -9.64 3.17
N ILE A 31 1.74 -10.72 3.46
CA ILE A 31 2.82 -10.72 4.43
C ILE A 31 3.97 -9.80 3.97
N VAL A 32 4.42 -9.95 2.72
CA VAL A 32 5.50 -9.11 2.18
C VAL A 32 5.09 -7.65 2.13
N ASN A 33 3.85 -7.37 1.73
CA ASN A 33 3.33 -6.00 1.66
C ASN A 33 3.25 -5.36 3.05
N LEU A 34 2.77 -6.10 4.06
CA LEU A 34 2.77 -5.64 5.46
C LEU A 34 4.18 -5.43 6.01
N LEU A 35 5.10 -6.36 5.77
CA LEU A 35 6.49 -6.22 6.21
C LEU A 35 7.15 -4.99 5.58
N PHE A 36 6.92 -4.76 4.29
CA PHE A 36 7.44 -3.59 3.59
C PHE A 36 6.84 -2.29 4.16
N PHE A 37 5.53 -2.26 4.42
CA PHE A 37 4.87 -1.13 5.07
C PHE A 37 5.51 -0.82 6.43
N PHE A 38 5.62 -1.81 7.33
CA PHE A 38 6.23 -1.59 8.64
C PHE A 38 7.70 -1.18 8.55
N ALA A 39 8.47 -1.74 7.63
CA ALA A 39 9.86 -1.36 7.44
C ALA A 39 9.98 0.11 6.99
N MET A 40 9.19 0.52 5.99
CA MET A 40 9.16 1.89 5.50
C MET A 40 8.69 2.88 6.57
N GLU A 41 7.58 2.60 7.25
CA GLU A 41 7.06 3.44 8.34
C GLU A 41 8.06 3.55 9.49
N SER A 42 8.72 2.45 9.87
CA SER A 42 9.76 2.47 10.91
C SER A 42 10.89 3.39 10.51
N VAL A 43 11.40 3.29 9.28
CA VAL A 43 12.45 4.18 8.78
C VAL A 43 12.00 5.65 8.83
N LEU A 44 10.82 5.97 8.30
CA LEU A 44 10.31 7.35 8.26
C LEU A 44 10.09 7.96 9.65
N LEU A 45 9.72 7.14 10.64
CA LEU A 45 9.44 7.61 12.00
C LEU A 45 10.68 7.66 12.89
N THR A 46 11.66 6.76 12.70
CA THR A 46 12.84 6.67 13.58
C THR A 46 14.07 7.40 13.05
N THR A 47 14.14 7.67 11.75
CA THR A 47 15.31 8.30 11.14
C THR A 47 15.07 9.79 10.88
N ASP A 48 16.14 10.58 10.93
CA ASP A 48 16.13 12.01 10.58
C ASP A 48 16.22 12.23 9.05
N VAL A 49 15.75 11.25 8.25
CA VAL A 49 15.76 11.33 6.78
C VAL A 49 14.98 12.55 6.28
N ILE A 50 14.01 13.03 7.07
CA ILE A 50 13.25 14.25 6.80
C ILE A 50 13.53 15.24 7.92
N ASP A 51 14.61 16.00 7.74
CA ASP A 51 14.93 17.17 8.55
C ASP A 51 14.62 18.43 7.72
N THR A 52 13.62 19.18 8.15
CA THR A 52 13.22 20.44 7.50
C THR A 52 13.81 21.67 8.20
N GLY A 53 14.69 21.49 9.19
CA GLY A 53 15.40 22.55 9.92
C GLY A 53 14.53 23.47 10.79
N HIS A 54 13.21 23.50 10.55
CA HIS A 54 12.23 24.34 11.25
C HIS A 54 11.10 23.52 11.92
N ASP A 55 11.15 22.19 11.84
CA ASP A 55 10.10 21.33 12.37
C ASP A 55 10.28 21.06 13.87
N ARG A 56 9.86 22.04 14.66
CA ARG A 56 9.95 22.03 16.12
C ARG A 56 9.16 20.90 16.80
N TYR A 57 8.25 20.24 16.07
CA TYR A 57 7.31 19.25 16.63
C TYR A 57 7.32 17.91 15.87
N GLY A 58 8.19 17.73 14.88
CA GLY A 58 8.26 16.50 14.08
C GLY A 58 7.08 16.27 13.14
N TYR A 59 6.26 17.31 12.86
CA TYR A 59 5.08 17.20 12.00
C TYR A 59 5.43 16.76 10.58
N ALA A 60 6.58 17.16 10.05
CA ALA A 60 7.04 16.77 8.72
C ALA A 60 7.22 15.25 8.63
N ARG A 61 7.73 14.59 9.69
CA ARG A 61 7.88 13.13 9.73
C ARG A 61 6.53 12.43 9.71
N TYR A 62 5.58 12.90 10.51
CA TYR A 62 4.23 12.33 10.53
C TYR A 62 3.48 12.53 9.20
N ILE A 63 3.65 13.69 8.57
CA ILE A 63 3.08 13.96 7.25
C ILE A 63 3.72 13.05 6.20
N ALA A 64 5.04 12.88 6.22
CA ALA A 64 5.73 12.01 5.29
C ALA A 64 5.40 10.52 5.49
N ALA A 65 5.30 10.06 6.74
CA ALA A 65 4.79 8.74 7.09
C ALA A 65 3.37 8.55 6.52
N PHE A 66 2.47 9.50 6.75
CA PHE A 66 1.12 9.47 6.21
C PHE A 66 1.07 9.36 4.67
N PHE A 67 1.84 10.20 3.97
CA PHE A 67 1.94 10.13 2.51
C PHE A 67 2.65 8.86 2.02
N GLY A 68 3.63 8.35 2.77
CA GLY A 68 4.29 7.08 2.52
C GLY A 68 3.31 5.91 2.57
N GLY A 69 2.50 5.83 3.62
CA GLY A 69 1.43 4.83 3.73
C GLY A 69 0.39 4.92 2.62
N PHE A 70 0.03 6.13 2.19
CA PHE A 70 -0.85 6.32 1.03
C PHE A 70 -0.21 5.81 -0.26
N LEU A 71 1.04 6.20 -0.54
CA LEU A 71 1.78 5.76 -1.73
C LEU A 71 1.95 4.24 -1.77
N HIS A 72 2.29 3.65 -0.62
CA HIS A 72 2.36 2.20 -0.46
C HIS A 72 1.04 1.51 -0.80
N THR A 73 -0.07 2.03 -0.25
CA THR A 73 -1.41 1.49 -0.51
C THR A 73 -1.81 1.61 -1.98
N ALA A 74 -1.52 2.76 -2.60
CA ALA A 74 -1.78 2.99 -4.02
C ALA A 74 -0.97 2.01 -4.91
N LEU A 75 0.28 1.73 -4.56
CA LEU A 75 1.12 0.78 -5.28
C LEU A 75 0.60 -0.66 -5.13
N ALA A 76 0.25 -1.08 -3.90
CA ALA A 76 -0.33 -2.39 -3.64
C ALA A 76 -1.63 -2.61 -4.42
N PHE A 77 -2.47 -1.56 -4.51
CA PHE A 77 -3.67 -1.55 -5.31
C PHE A 77 -3.38 -1.70 -6.82
N ALA A 78 -2.43 -0.94 -7.37
CA ALA A 78 -2.02 -1.06 -8.78
C ALA A 78 -1.52 -2.48 -9.13
N ILE A 79 -0.71 -3.08 -8.26
CA ILE A 79 -0.24 -4.46 -8.42
C ILE A 79 -1.42 -5.45 -8.39
N SER A 80 -2.38 -5.22 -7.48
CA SER A 80 -3.57 -6.07 -7.35
C SER A 80 -4.46 -6.03 -8.59
N ILE A 81 -4.59 -4.87 -9.23
CA ILE A 81 -5.25 -4.74 -10.53
C ILE A 81 -4.55 -5.61 -11.57
N GLY A 82 -3.23 -5.49 -11.72
CA GLY A 82 -2.46 -6.27 -12.69
C GLY A 82 -2.60 -7.78 -12.49
N ILE A 83 -2.57 -8.23 -11.23
CA ILE A 83 -2.78 -9.64 -10.90
C ILE A 83 -4.20 -10.09 -11.26
N ASN A 84 -5.22 -9.31 -10.90
CA ASN A 84 -6.62 -9.67 -11.19
C ASN A 84 -6.87 -9.80 -12.70
N LEU A 85 -6.39 -8.84 -13.49
CA LEU A 85 -6.49 -8.89 -14.96
C LEU A 85 -5.78 -10.13 -15.53
N SER A 86 -4.61 -10.48 -14.99
CA SER A 86 -3.92 -11.70 -15.40
C SER A 86 -4.68 -12.98 -15.05
N LEU A 87 -5.36 -13.01 -13.90
CA LEU A 87 -6.18 -14.15 -13.49
C LEU A 87 -7.42 -14.30 -14.36
N GLU A 88 -8.10 -13.21 -14.70
CA GLU A 88 -9.24 -13.21 -15.61
C GLU A 88 -8.86 -13.77 -16.97
N LYS A 89 -7.76 -13.27 -17.56
CA LYS A 89 -7.25 -13.76 -18.85
C LYS A 89 -6.91 -15.26 -18.84
N ASN A 90 -6.35 -15.76 -17.74
CA ASN A 90 -5.98 -17.18 -17.63
C ASN A 90 -7.21 -18.09 -17.54
N ASN A 91 -8.30 -17.63 -16.92
CA ASN A 91 -9.55 -18.39 -16.85
C ASN A 91 -10.23 -18.45 -18.23
N GLU A 92 -10.29 -17.34 -18.96
CA GLU A 92 -10.89 -17.30 -20.31
C GLU A 92 -10.21 -18.24 -21.31
N ASN A 93 -8.90 -18.46 -21.18
CA ASN A 93 -8.15 -19.38 -22.04
C ASN A 93 -8.33 -20.85 -21.65
N ALA A 94 -8.72 -21.14 -20.41
CA ALA A 94 -8.95 -22.52 -19.94
C ALA A 94 -10.31 -23.08 -20.38
N ASP A 95 -11.26 -22.21 -20.71
CA ASP A 95 -12.62 -22.56 -21.14
C ASP A 95 -12.75 -22.71 -22.68
N ARG A 96 -11.64 -22.54 -23.44
CA ARG A 96 -11.57 -22.73 -24.90
C ARG A 96 -10.86 -24.03 -25.26
#